data_AF-A0A939X275-F1
#
_entry.id   AF-A0A939X275-F1
#
_cell.length_a   1.000
_cell.length_b   1.000
_cell.length_c   1.000
_cell.angle_alpha   90.00
_cell.angle_beta   90.00
_cell.angle_gamma   90.00
#
_symmetry.space_group_name_H-M   'P 1'
#
loop_
_entity.id
_entity.type
_entity.pdbx_description
1 polymer ?
#
loop_
_entity_poly.entity_id
_entity_poly.type
_entity_poly.pdbx_seq_one_letter_code
_entity_poly.pdbx_strand_id
1 'polypeptide(L)'
;MYIIIFLSITVFRTNTQSAYTAGKLAKYEDTGAVAYQLMVVEDERTSKICRHLLVESGYGAILPIGHNFWKKYGFPPYHFNCRTSICPVYQSQIGTPGYNVENIPMKHFSKFKPQDGFGGNPLERGNWWMMTPSQMEQAIKYGILNMCNRQENVFADYDSVWKGYTRHEGKNGGWYDLWKNPPDDWETKNKPAVEVLIESGHKIKVIPKLENIKPKYKVEWSNPDIIFNGHLADIKTVDTSITSRLKSAKKQNVKYCILVVPDTFSEEQIEEAFNSWSHGRLNIIMIYKGIIRNISLK
;
A
#
# COMPACT_ATOMS: atom_id res chain seq x y z
N MET A 1 16.31 -11.18 6.32
CA MET A 1 14.94 -11.74 6.34
C MET A 1 14.13 -11.29 7.57
N TYR A 2 14.70 -11.30 8.79
CA TYR A 2 14.00 -10.89 10.02
C TYR A 2 13.50 -9.42 10.06
N ILE A 3 14.25 -8.47 9.50
CA ILE A 3 13.87 -7.04 9.49
C ILE A 3 12.63 -6.78 8.61
N ILE A 4 12.50 -7.50 7.49
CA ILE A 4 11.37 -7.33 6.55
C ILE A 4 10.08 -7.90 7.16
N ILE A 5 10.18 -9.03 7.87
CA ILE A 5 9.05 -9.64 8.58
C ILE A 5 8.55 -8.73 9.71
N PHE A 6 9.46 -8.12 10.48
CA PHE A 6 9.07 -7.20 11.57
C PHE A 6 8.37 -5.93 11.06
N LEU A 7 8.86 -5.33 9.96
CA LEU A 7 8.23 -4.17 9.35
C LEU A 7 6.86 -4.51 8.75
N SER A 8 6.73 -5.63 8.02
CA SER A 8 5.46 -6.01 7.39
C SER A 8 4.37 -6.31 8.43
N ILE A 9 4.72 -7.01 9.53
CA ILE A 9 3.78 -7.27 10.64
C ILE A 9 3.34 -5.97 11.30
N THR A 10 4.26 -5.03 11.53
CA THR A 10 3.95 -3.77 12.20
C THR A 10 3.03 -2.88 11.34
N VAL A 11 3.27 -2.84 10.02
CA VAL A 11 2.40 -2.13 9.06
C VAL A 11 1.04 -2.81 8.95
N PHE A 12 0.99 -4.15 8.81
CA PHE A 12 -0.26 -4.90 8.73
C PHE A 12 -1.14 -4.72 9.98
N ARG A 13 -0.55 -4.82 11.18
CA ARG A 13 -1.26 -4.61 12.45
C ARG A 13 -1.81 -3.19 12.56
N THR A 14 -1.00 -2.21 12.19
CA THR A 14 -1.40 -0.80 12.20
C THR A 14 -2.59 -0.56 11.27
N ASN A 15 -2.52 -1.05 10.03
CA ASN A 15 -3.59 -0.88 9.05
C ASN A 15 -4.87 -1.59 9.49
N THR A 16 -4.75 -2.80 10.06
CA THR A 16 -5.88 -3.54 10.61
C THR A 16 -6.56 -2.77 11.75
N GLN A 17 -5.78 -2.14 12.64
CA GLN A 17 -6.32 -1.33 13.72
C GLN A 17 -6.99 -0.05 13.21
N SER A 18 -6.38 0.67 12.27
CA SER A 18 -7.01 1.82 11.62
C SER A 18 -8.36 1.43 11.01
N ALA A 19 -8.40 0.30 10.31
CA ALA A 19 -9.61 -0.20 9.69
C ALA A 19 -10.69 -0.58 10.72
N TYR A 20 -10.28 -1.21 11.81
CA TYR A 20 -11.20 -1.56 12.89
C TYR A 20 -11.76 -0.32 13.61
N THR A 21 -10.94 0.69 13.88
CA THR A 21 -11.39 1.98 14.43
C THR A 21 -12.40 2.65 13.52
N ALA A 22 -12.16 2.62 12.22
CA ALA A 22 -13.04 3.27 11.27
C ALA A 22 -14.39 2.54 11.13
N GLY A 23 -14.39 1.21 11.07
CA GLY A 23 -15.64 0.43 11.11
C GLY A 23 -16.43 0.65 12.41
N LYS A 24 -15.74 0.82 13.54
CA LYS A 24 -16.36 1.23 14.80
C LYS A 24 -17.01 2.61 14.70
N LEU A 25 -16.30 3.62 14.18
CA LEU A 25 -16.84 4.96 14.01
C LEU A 25 -18.07 4.98 13.09
N ALA A 26 -18.00 4.30 11.95
CA ALA A 26 -19.13 4.20 11.03
C ALA A 26 -20.35 3.57 11.70
N LYS A 27 -20.13 2.56 12.57
CA LYS A 27 -21.20 2.00 13.38
C LYS A 27 -21.72 2.99 14.43
N TYR A 28 -20.86 3.79 15.04
CA TYR A 28 -21.24 4.67 16.15
C TYR A 28 -22.01 5.92 15.70
N GLU A 29 -21.85 6.36 14.45
CA GLU A 29 -22.63 7.47 13.88
C GLU A 29 -24.13 7.23 14.00
N ASP A 30 -24.58 5.98 13.84
CA ASP A 30 -26.00 5.62 13.86
C ASP A 30 -26.50 5.10 15.22
N THR A 31 -25.65 5.02 16.25
CA THR A 31 -26.04 4.41 17.54
C THR A 31 -26.49 5.40 18.60
N GLY A 32 -26.43 6.71 18.34
CA GLY A 32 -26.77 7.73 19.33
C GLY A 32 -25.76 7.84 20.48
N ALA A 33 -24.49 7.53 20.21
CA ALA A 33 -23.41 7.79 21.17
C ALA A 33 -23.36 9.29 21.52
N VAL A 34 -22.97 9.62 22.75
CA VAL A 34 -22.85 11.01 23.23
C VAL A 34 -21.40 11.38 23.57
N ALA A 35 -20.55 10.38 23.78
CA ALA A 35 -19.12 10.52 23.99
C ALA A 35 -18.36 9.30 23.46
N TYR A 36 -17.04 9.43 23.33
CA TYR A 36 -16.15 8.32 23.04
C TYR A 36 -15.14 8.15 24.17
N GLN A 37 -14.97 6.90 24.61
CA GLN A 37 -13.95 6.51 25.56
C GLN A 37 -12.69 6.02 24.83
N LEU A 38 -11.53 6.58 25.15
CA LEU A 38 -10.23 6.07 24.73
C LEU A 38 -9.81 4.90 25.62
N MET A 39 -9.87 3.69 25.07
CA MET A 39 -9.41 2.48 25.77
C MET A 39 -7.92 2.30 25.55
N VAL A 40 -7.10 2.70 26.52
CA VAL A 40 -5.65 2.51 26.47
C VAL A 40 -5.28 1.25 27.26
N VAL A 41 -4.67 0.26 26.60
CA VAL A 41 -4.15 -0.94 27.28
C VAL A 41 -2.86 -0.58 28.01
N GLU A 42 -2.90 -0.59 29.35
CA GLU A 42 -1.74 -0.37 30.21
C GLU A 42 -1.01 -1.69 30.50
N ASP A 43 0.10 -1.91 29.79
CA ASP A 43 1.13 -2.88 30.14
C ASP A 43 2.56 -2.34 29.84
N GLU A 44 3.58 -3.20 30.00
CA GLU A 44 4.99 -2.89 29.75
C GLU A 44 5.27 -2.28 28.35
N ARG A 45 4.45 -2.59 27.34
CA ARG A 45 4.58 -2.15 25.95
C ARG A 45 3.83 -0.85 25.66
N THR A 46 3.17 -0.25 26.65
CA THR A 46 2.44 1.01 26.45
C THR A 46 3.41 2.14 26.19
N SER A 47 3.32 2.74 25.00
CA SER A 47 4.21 3.82 24.60
C SER A 47 4.03 5.06 25.48
N LYS A 48 5.07 5.90 25.56
CA LYS A 48 4.98 7.20 26.22
C LYS A 48 3.85 8.05 25.64
N ILE A 49 3.58 7.95 24.33
CA ILE A 49 2.48 8.67 23.67
C ILE A 49 1.13 8.26 24.27
N CYS A 50 0.85 6.96 24.37
CA CYS A 50 -0.43 6.48 24.91
C CYS A 50 -0.55 6.63 26.42
N ARG A 51 0.56 6.55 27.17
CA ARG A 51 0.53 6.78 28.63
C ARG A 51 0.07 8.19 29.00
N HIS A 52 0.35 9.20 28.18
CA HIS A 52 -0.19 10.55 28.43
C HIS A 52 -1.72 10.58 28.39
N LEU A 53 -2.36 9.73 27.58
CA LEU A 53 -3.82 9.63 27.56
C LEU A 53 -4.38 9.02 28.85
N LEU A 54 -3.63 8.13 29.52
CA LEU A 54 -3.99 7.56 30.82
C LEU A 54 -3.85 8.58 31.94
N VAL A 55 -2.71 9.29 31.98
CA VAL A 55 -2.38 10.25 33.05
C VAL A 55 -3.41 11.37 33.15
N GLU A 56 -3.93 11.84 32.01
CA GLU A 56 -4.92 12.93 31.99
C GLU A 56 -6.36 12.46 32.26
N SER A 57 -6.62 11.15 32.39
CA SER A 57 -8.00 10.61 32.48
C SER A 57 -8.23 9.51 33.52
N GLY A 58 -7.19 9.04 34.22
CA GLY A 58 -7.26 8.00 35.23
C GLY A 58 -7.46 6.58 34.69
N TYR A 59 -8.31 6.38 33.66
CA TYR A 59 -8.62 5.06 33.06
C TYR A 59 -8.94 5.12 31.56
N GLY A 60 -8.51 6.17 30.87
CA GLY A 60 -8.84 6.43 29.47
C GLY A 60 -9.86 7.57 29.33
N ALA A 61 -9.54 8.56 28.51
CA ALA A 61 -10.33 9.78 28.43
C ALA A 61 -11.69 9.50 27.80
N ILE A 62 -12.77 9.86 28.52
CA ILE A 62 -14.13 9.88 27.99
C ILE A 62 -14.43 11.31 27.59
N LEU A 63 -14.38 11.58 26.28
CA LEU A 63 -14.56 12.92 25.75
C LEU A 63 -15.86 13.00 24.95
N PRO A 64 -16.64 14.09 25.07
CA PRO A 64 -17.82 14.33 24.23
C PRO A 64 -17.49 14.20 22.74
N ILE A 65 -18.46 13.81 21.92
CA ILE A 65 -18.26 13.69 20.45
C ILE A 65 -17.77 15.01 19.83
N GLY A 66 -18.25 16.15 20.33
CA GLY A 66 -17.84 17.48 19.86
C GLY A 66 -16.51 17.99 20.43
N HIS A 67 -15.77 17.19 21.19
CA HIS A 67 -14.55 17.64 21.84
C HIS A 67 -13.43 17.97 20.82
N ASN A 68 -12.73 19.10 21.01
CA ASN A 68 -11.67 19.57 20.10
C ASN A 68 -10.50 18.59 19.93
N PHE A 69 -10.34 17.64 20.86
CA PHE A 69 -9.37 16.54 20.76
C PHE A 69 -9.57 15.73 19.47
N TRP A 70 -10.82 15.39 19.13
CA TRP A 70 -11.13 14.57 17.95
C TRP A 70 -10.78 15.30 16.66
N LYS A 71 -11.02 16.61 16.60
CA LYS A 71 -10.63 17.43 15.46
C LYS A 71 -9.11 17.57 15.33
N LYS A 72 -8.39 17.77 16.44
CA LYS A 72 -6.95 18.04 16.43
C LYS A 72 -6.10 16.77 16.26
N TYR A 73 -6.43 15.70 16.98
CA TYR A 73 -5.64 14.48 17.04
C TYR A 73 -6.36 13.26 16.47
N GLY A 74 -7.70 13.29 16.41
CA GLY A 74 -8.50 12.22 15.85
C GLY A 74 -8.53 10.95 16.68
N PHE A 75 -8.53 9.82 16.00
CA PHE A 75 -8.77 8.50 16.57
C PHE A 75 -7.54 7.60 16.41
N PRO A 76 -7.37 6.57 17.25
CA PRO A 76 -6.24 5.65 17.15
C PRO A 76 -6.26 4.84 15.84
N PRO A 77 -5.10 4.34 15.36
CA PRO A 77 -3.82 4.29 16.06
C PRO A 77 -3.06 5.63 16.05
N TYR A 78 -2.30 5.89 17.13
CA TYR A 78 -1.51 7.13 17.29
C TYR A 78 -0.01 6.97 17.02
N HIS A 79 0.47 5.74 16.82
CA HIS A 79 1.84 5.39 16.46
C HIS A 79 1.90 3.91 16.07
N PHE A 80 3.06 3.43 15.59
CA PHE A 80 3.25 2.00 15.32
C PHE A 80 3.09 1.15 16.59
N ASN A 81 2.47 -0.03 16.47
CA ASN A 81 2.15 -0.90 17.59
C ASN A 81 1.27 -0.24 18.67
N CYS A 82 0.48 0.78 18.31
CA CYS A 82 -0.55 1.32 19.18
C CYS A 82 -1.53 0.21 19.57
N ARG A 83 -2.06 0.26 20.79
CA ARG A 83 -3.11 -0.67 21.26
C ARG A 83 -4.28 0.07 21.86
N THR A 84 -4.32 1.38 21.65
CA THR A 84 -5.46 2.20 22.03
C THR A 84 -6.60 1.91 21.08
N SER A 85 -7.81 1.77 21.64
CA SER A 85 -9.05 1.65 20.87
C SER A 85 -10.06 2.66 21.36
N ILE A 86 -11.25 2.65 20.76
CA ILE A 86 -12.38 3.49 21.16
C ILE A 86 -13.61 2.65 21.45
N CYS A 87 -14.40 3.13 22.40
CA CYS A 87 -15.74 2.61 22.73
C CYS A 87 -16.75 3.77 22.73
N PRO A 88 -17.99 3.55 22.28
CA PRO A 88 -19.03 4.55 22.38
C PRO A 88 -19.54 4.60 23.83
N VAL A 89 -19.92 5.78 24.28
CA VAL A 89 -20.63 5.98 25.55
C VAL A 89 -22.00 6.54 25.23
N TYR A 90 -23.04 5.90 25.77
CA TYR A 90 -24.44 6.28 25.59
C TYR A 90 -24.96 7.06 26.79
N GLN A 91 -26.03 7.84 26.59
CA GLN A 91 -26.65 8.64 27.63
C GLN A 91 -27.02 7.82 28.88
N SER A 92 -27.46 6.57 28.71
CA SER A 92 -27.82 5.67 29.81
C SER A 92 -26.63 5.26 30.69
N GLN A 93 -25.39 5.43 30.22
CA GLN A 93 -24.18 5.07 30.95
C GLN A 93 -23.62 6.25 31.76
N ILE A 94 -23.99 7.48 31.42
CA ILE A 94 -23.50 8.67 32.12
C ILE A 94 -23.92 8.62 33.59
N GLY A 95 -22.97 8.86 34.48
CA GLY A 95 -23.19 8.84 35.94
C GLY A 95 -23.06 7.45 36.57
N THR A 96 -22.88 6.39 35.78
CA THR A 96 -22.45 5.09 36.32
C THR A 96 -20.94 5.10 36.61
N PRO A 97 -20.45 4.32 37.59
CA PRO A 97 -19.03 4.26 37.91
C PRO A 97 -18.17 3.96 36.67
N GLY A 98 -17.20 4.84 36.39
CA GLY A 98 -16.30 4.70 35.23
C GLY A 98 -16.79 5.34 33.93
N TYR A 99 -17.96 6.00 33.91
CA TYR A 99 -18.54 6.67 32.74
C TYR A 99 -18.76 8.18 32.95
N ASN A 100 -17.80 8.82 33.61
CA ASN A 100 -17.81 10.27 33.76
C ASN A 100 -17.33 10.91 32.45
N VAL A 101 -18.25 11.54 31.73
CA VAL A 101 -17.92 12.30 30.51
C VAL A 101 -17.32 13.63 30.94
N GLU A 102 -16.03 13.80 30.72
CA GLU A 102 -15.30 15.01 31.12
C GLU A 102 -14.96 15.89 29.91
N ASN A 103 -15.24 17.18 30.01
CA ASN A 103 -14.81 18.16 29.02
C ASN A 103 -13.39 18.65 29.33
N ILE A 104 -12.42 17.72 29.27
CA ILE A 104 -11.03 17.95 29.67
C ILE A 104 -10.41 19.05 28.78
N PRO A 105 -9.94 20.18 29.34
CA PRO A 105 -9.43 21.28 28.53
C PRO A 105 -8.21 20.88 27.68
N MET A 106 -8.15 21.38 26.43
CA MET A 106 -7.09 21.01 25.45
C MET A 106 -5.64 21.20 25.95
N LYS A 107 -5.40 22.07 26.94
CA LYS A 107 -4.08 22.28 27.55
C LYS A 107 -3.50 21.00 28.17
N HIS A 108 -4.37 20.12 28.67
CA HIS A 108 -3.98 18.82 29.25
C HIS A 108 -3.40 17.88 28.18
N PHE A 109 -3.84 18.00 26.92
CA PHE A 109 -3.31 17.23 25.81
C PHE A 109 -2.11 17.88 25.11
N SER A 110 -1.53 18.96 25.64
CA SER A 110 -0.43 19.69 25.01
C SER A 110 0.82 18.84 24.73
N LYS A 111 1.08 17.85 25.60
CA LYS A 111 2.19 16.89 25.46
C LYS A 111 1.84 15.67 24.61
N PHE A 112 0.56 15.45 24.34
CA PHE A 112 0.12 14.37 23.47
C PHE A 112 0.39 14.74 22.01
N LYS A 113 1.27 13.96 21.39
CA LYS A 113 1.67 14.11 19.98
C LYS A 113 1.66 12.74 19.33
N PRO A 114 0.68 12.43 18.47
CA PRO A 114 0.74 11.27 17.60
C PRO A 114 2.03 11.30 16.76
N GLN A 115 2.52 10.12 16.38
CA GLN A 115 3.61 10.01 15.42
C GLN A 115 3.14 10.53 14.05
N ASP A 116 4.05 11.09 13.25
CA ASP A 116 3.74 11.58 11.90
C ASP A 116 3.02 10.51 11.07
N GLY A 117 1.88 10.89 10.47
CA GLY A 117 1.03 9.99 9.68
C GLY A 117 -0.02 9.20 10.49
N PHE A 118 -0.07 9.35 11.81
CA PHE A 118 -1.05 8.70 12.70
C PHE A 118 -2.09 9.69 13.25
N GLY A 119 -3.18 9.16 13.82
CA GLY A 119 -4.33 9.95 14.25
C GLY A 119 -5.20 10.44 13.09
N GLY A 120 -6.04 11.43 13.38
CA GLY A 120 -7.06 11.98 12.47
C GLY A 120 -8.36 11.18 12.46
N ASN A 121 -9.37 11.67 11.73
CA ASN A 121 -10.62 10.94 11.51
C ASN A 121 -10.47 10.01 10.29
N PRO A 122 -10.52 8.68 10.48
CA PRO A 122 -10.38 7.76 9.36
C PRO A 122 -11.55 7.85 8.36
N LEU A 123 -12.75 8.26 8.79
CA LEU A 123 -13.92 8.40 7.92
C LEU A 123 -13.83 9.62 7.00
N GLU A 124 -13.32 10.76 7.50
CA GLU A 124 -13.14 11.98 6.71
C GLU A 124 -12.13 11.82 5.56
N ARG A 125 -11.19 10.87 5.69
CA ARG A 125 -10.19 10.60 4.66
C ARG A 125 -10.68 9.67 3.56
N GLY A 126 -11.92 9.14 3.65
CA GLY A 126 -12.57 8.26 2.67
C GLY A 126 -11.90 6.90 2.42
N ASN A 127 -10.71 6.68 2.98
CA ASN A 127 -9.75 5.70 2.50
C ASN A 127 -9.09 4.93 3.67
N TRP A 128 -9.80 4.58 4.74
CA TRP A 128 -9.18 4.02 5.95
C TRP A 128 -8.81 2.54 5.87
N TRP A 129 -9.40 1.78 4.94
CA TRP A 129 -8.91 0.46 4.52
C TRP A 129 -7.76 0.55 3.50
N MET A 130 -7.30 1.80 3.32
CA MET A 130 -6.44 2.35 2.29
C MET A 130 -4.92 2.22 2.41
N MET A 131 -4.25 1.89 1.31
CA MET A 131 -2.98 2.54 0.91
C MET A 131 -2.81 4.05 1.13
N THR A 132 -2.06 4.59 2.11
CA THR A 132 -1.56 5.98 1.96
C THR A 132 -0.44 6.05 0.90
N PRO A 133 -0.16 7.19 0.25
CA PRO A 133 0.95 7.31 -0.70
C PRO A 133 2.31 6.90 -0.11
N SER A 134 2.59 7.30 1.13
CA SER A 134 3.82 6.90 1.82
C SER A 134 3.87 5.39 2.13
N GLN A 135 2.73 4.78 2.45
CA GLN A 135 2.64 3.32 2.61
C GLN A 135 2.83 2.59 1.29
N MET A 136 2.30 3.13 0.19
CA MET A 136 2.50 2.60 -1.16
C MET A 136 3.98 2.67 -1.57
N GLU A 137 4.64 3.81 -1.37
CA GLU A 137 6.09 3.95 -1.58
C GLU A 137 6.88 2.91 -0.78
N GLN A 138 6.51 2.68 0.48
CA GLN A 138 7.18 1.67 1.33
C GLN A 138 6.86 0.24 0.89
N ALA A 139 5.64 -0.04 0.44
CA ALA A 139 5.27 -1.38 -0.05
C ALA A 139 5.97 -1.72 -1.37
N ILE A 140 6.09 -0.73 -2.25
CA ILE A 140 6.90 -0.76 -3.47
C ILE A 140 8.37 -1.02 -3.11
N LYS A 141 8.94 -0.21 -2.18
CA LYS A 141 10.30 -0.35 -1.66
C LYS A 141 10.64 -1.76 -1.19
N TYR A 142 9.76 -2.38 -0.41
CA TYR A 142 10.02 -3.71 0.16
C TYR A 142 9.57 -4.86 -0.75
N GLY A 143 9.04 -4.56 -1.95
CA GLY A 143 8.50 -5.58 -2.86
C GLY A 143 7.31 -6.34 -2.26
N ILE A 144 6.59 -5.72 -1.30
CA ILE A 144 5.45 -6.32 -0.59
C ILE A 144 4.11 -5.76 -1.05
N LEU A 145 4.09 -4.94 -2.11
CA LEU A 145 2.86 -4.38 -2.65
C LEU A 145 1.82 -5.47 -2.97
N ASN A 146 2.27 -6.64 -3.41
CA ASN A 146 1.42 -7.81 -3.63
C ASN A 146 0.78 -8.39 -2.36
N MET A 147 1.40 -8.26 -1.19
CA MET A 147 0.84 -8.68 0.10
C MET A 147 -0.22 -7.70 0.59
N CYS A 148 -0.16 -6.47 0.10
CA CYS A 148 -1.14 -5.43 0.38
C CYS A 148 -2.29 -5.41 -0.63
N ASN A 149 -2.13 -6.08 -1.77
CA ASN A 149 -3.16 -6.21 -2.80
C ASN A 149 -4.06 -7.43 -2.51
N ARG A 150 -5.37 -7.20 -2.32
CA ARG A 150 -6.37 -8.25 -2.53
C ARG A 150 -6.56 -8.40 -4.05
N GLN A 151 -6.70 -9.64 -4.54
CA GLN A 151 -6.85 -9.94 -5.97
C GLN A 151 -7.97 -9.15 -6.68
N GLU A 152 -8.94 -8.62 -5.93
CA GLU A 152 -10.06 -7.80 -6.44
C GLU A 152 -9.88 -6.29 -6.20
N ASN A 153 -8.92 -5.86 -5.39
CA ASN A 153 -8.56 -4.45 -5.23
C ASN A 153 -7.41 -4.11 -6.19
N VAL A 154 -7.62 -4.39 -7.47
CA VAL A 154 -6.74 -3.94 -8.56
C VAL A 154 -6.85 -2.42 -8.58
N PHE A 155 -6.05 -1.77 -7.71
CA PHE A 155 -6.00 -0.33 -7.53
C PHE A 155 -7.38 0.19 -7.17
N ALA A 156 -7.69 0.45 -5.89
CA ALA A 156 -8.87 1.26 -5.62
C ALA A 156 -8.81 2.49 -6.55
N ASP A 157 -9.85 2.64 -7.36
CA ASP A 157 -10.06 3.78 -8.26
C ASP A 157 -10.18 5.00 -7.34
N TYR A 158 -9.04 5.58 -6.96
CA TYR A 158 -9.02 6.87 -6.31
C TYR A 158 -8.78 7.90 -7.39
N ASP A 159 -9.79 8.67 -7.76
CA ASP A 159 -9.55 9.93 -8.47
C ASP A 159 -8.62 10.86 -7.67
N SER A 160 -8.52 10.67 -6.35
CA SER A 160 -7.65 11.42 -5.44
C SER A 160 -6.19 10.95 -5.38
N VAL A 161 -5.89 9.66 -5.63
CA VAL A 161 -4.50 9.11 -5.65
C VAL A 161 -4.00 9.00 -7.09
N TRP A 162 -4.88 8.70 -8.03
CA TRP A 162 -4.61 8.65 -9.47
C TRP A 162 -4.77 10.01 -10.14
N LYS A 163 -4.80 11.11 -9.39
CA LYS A 163 -4.90 12.45 -9.94
C LYS A 163 -3.71 12.74 -10.87
N GLY A 164 -3.94 12.65 -12.18
CA GLY A 164 -2.90 12.77 -13.20
C GLY A 164 -2.54 11.46 -13.90
N TYR A 165 -3.27 10.36 -13.68
CA TYR A 165 -3.23 9.22 -14.58
C TYR A 165 -4.28 9.36 -15.68
N THR A 166 -3.96 8.93 -16.89
CA THR A 166 -4.88 8.81 -18.03
C THR A 166 -5.05 7.34 -18.37
N ARG A 167 -6.29 6.89 -18.50
CA ARG A 167 -6.60 5.51 -18.91
C ARG A 167 -6.60 5.39 -20.42
N HIS A 168 -5.99 4.32 -20.90
CA HIS A 168 -5.99 3.89 -22.30
C HIS A 168 -6.59 2.50 -22.37
N GLU A 169 -7.68 2.38 -23.11
CA GLU A 169 -8.39 1.10 -23.27
C GLU A 169 -7.79 0.30 -24.41
N GLY A 170 -7.69 -1.00 -24.21
CA GLY A 170 -7.39 -1.98 -25.26
C GLY A 170 -8.59 -2.87 -25.52
N LYS A 171 -8.36 -3.95 -26.26
CA LYS A 171 -9.36 -5.00 -26.49
C LYS A 171 -9.53 -5.95 -25.29
N ASN A 172 -10.56 -6.78 -25.35
CA ASN A 172 -10.81 -7.87 -24.39
C ASN A 172 -10.89 -7.42 -22.91
N GLY A 173 -11.29 -6.17 -22.66
CA GLY A 173 -11.40 -5.59 -21.32
C GLY A 173 -10.05 -5.24 -20.67
N GLY A 174 -8.95 -5.25 -21.45
CA GLY A 174 -7.64 -4.80 -21.00
C GLY A 174 -7.50 -3.28 -21.08
N TRP A 175 -6.61 -2.74 -20.27
CA TRP A 175 -6.36 -1.31 -20.20
C TRP A 175 -5.01 -1.03 -19.52
N TYR A 176 -4.45 0.15 -19.78
CA TYR A 176 -3.36 0.69 -18.98
C TYR A 176 -3.64 2.10 -18.50
N ASP A 177 -3.19 2.39 -17.27
CA ASP A 177 -3.19 3.75 -16.72
C ASP A 177 -1.78 4.34 -16.81
N LEU A 178 -1.64 5.50 -17.45
CA LEU A 178 -0.38 6.23 -17.63
C LEU A 178 -0.32 7.49 -16.78
N TRP A 179 0.75 7.65 -16.00
CA TRP A 179 0.98 8.88 -15.24
C TRP A 179 1.32 10.06 -16.16
N LYS A 180 0.87 11.27 -15.79
CA LYS A 180 1.11 12.52 -16.54
C LYS A 180 2.58 12.79 -16.88
N ASN A 181 3.49 12.30 -16.04
CA ASN A 181 4.94 12.45 -16.21
C ASN A 181 5.59 11.06 -16.23
N PRO A 182 5.40 10.26 -17.29
CA PRO A 182 5.93 8.92 -17.35
C PRO A 182 7.47 8.93 -17.45
N PRO A 183 8.15 7.78 -17.29
CA PRO A 183 9.58 7.67 -17.57
C PRO A 183 9.95 8.16 -18.98
N ASP A 184 11.13 8.76 -19.13
CA ASP A 184 11.58 9.39 -20.38
C ASP A 184 11.62 8.42 -21.59
N ASP A 185 11.82 7.13 -21.33
CA ASP A 185 11.87 6.07 -22.33
C ASP A 185 10.55 5.30 -22.51
N TRP A 186 9.46 5.78 -21.92
CA TRP A 186 8.13 5.16 -21.99
C TRP A 186 7.70 4.87 -23.42
N GLU A 187 7.68 5.90 -24.27
CA GLU A 187 7.17 5.82 -25.65
C GLU A 187 7.97 4.84 -26.51
N THR A 188 9.28 4.70 -26.27
CA THR A 188 10.17 3.92 -27.14
C THR A 188 10.41 2.50 -26.64
N LYS A 189 10.45 2.26 -25.31
CA LYS A 189 10.79 0.95 -24.76
C LYS A 189 9.60 0.18 -24.22
N ASN A 190 8.72 0.85 -23.49
CA ASN A 190 7.74 0.17 -22.63
C ASN A 190 6.35 0.15 -23.27
N LYS A 191 5.93 1.26 -23.88
CA LYS A 191 4.59 1.41 -24.47
C LYS A 191 4.24 0.32 -25.50
N PRO A 192 5.11 -0.05 -26.47
CA PRO A 192 4.75 -1.08 -27.45
C PRO A 192 4.42 -2.43 -26.81
N ALA A 193 5.15 -2.80 -25.76
CA ALA A 193 4.90 -4.04 -25.01
C ALA A 193 3.58 -3.95 -24.23
N VAL A 194 3.32 -2.81 -23.58
CA VAL A 194 2.07 -2.60 -22.84
C VAL A 194 0.85 -2.64 -23.76
N GLU A 195 0.93 -2.02 -24.93
CA GLU A 195 -0.16 -2.04 -25.92
C GLU A 195 -0.52 -3.47 -26.33
N VAL A 196 0.46 -4.32 -26.63
CA VAL A 196 0.23 -5.75 -26.94
C VAL A 196 -0.46 -6.49 -25.78
N LEU A 197 -0.06 -6.20 -24.54
CA LEU A 197 -0.63 -6.85 -23.36
C LEU A 197 -2.09 -6.43 -23.13
N ILE A 198 -2.42 -5.15 -23.27
CA ILE A 198 -3.80 -4.67 -23.04
C ILE A 198 -4.75 -5.18 -24.12
N GLU A 199 -4.30 -5.34 -25.36
CA GLU A 199 -5.09 -5.94 -26.44
C GLU A 199 -5.49 -7.39 -26.13
N SER A 200 -4.74 -8.05 -25.26
CA SER A 200 -5.01 -9.42 -24.82
C SER A 200 -5.79 -9.49 -23.50
N GLY A 201 -6.35 -8.36 -23.03
CA GLY A 201 -7.19 -8.32 -21.82
C GLY A 201 -6.45 -8.09 -20.51
N HIS A 202 -5.15 -7.78 -20.55
CA HIS A 202 -4.38 -7.52 -19.33
C HIS A 202 -4.58 -6.10 -18.80
N LYS A 203 -4.46 -5.94 -17.48
CA LYS A 203 -4.65 -4.68 -16.76
C LYS A 203 -3.32 -4.20 -16.23
N ILE A 204 -2.92 -2.99 -16.64
CA ILE A 204 -1.57 -2.48 -16.41
C ILE A 204 -1.62 -1.10 -15.77
N LYS A 205 -0.66 -0.84 -14.89
CA LYS A 205 -0.42 0.49 -14.38
C LYS A 205 1.06 0.84 -14.48
N VAL A 206 1.34 1.98 -15.10
CA VAL A 206 2.72 2.47 -15.26
C VAL A 206 3.21 3.09 -13.95
N ILE A 207 4.36 2.63 -13.48
CA ILE A 207 4.98 3.16 -12.28
C ILE A 207 5.74 4.43 -12.67
N PRO A 208 5.50 5.57 -12.00
CA PRO A 208 6.23 6.79 -12.31
C PRO A 208 7.69 6.64 -11.90
N LYS A 209 8.57 7.47 -12.45
CA LYS A 209 9.96 7.50 -11.99
C LYS A 209 10.00 7.99 -10.54
N LEU A 210 10.35 7.11 -9.62
CA LEU A 210 10.49 7.45 -8.20
C LEU A 210 11.95 7.87 -7.92
N GLU A 211 12.18 9.17 -7.83
CA GLU A 211 13.49 9.73 -7.54
C GLU A 211 13.84 9.66 -6.04
N ASN A 212 15.14 9.68 -5.74
CA ASN A 212 15.67 9.76 -4.38
C ASN A 212 15.26 8.63 -3.42
N ILE A 213 14.72 7.51 -3.91
CA ILE A 213 14.35 6.36 -3.06
C ILE A 213 15.56 5.80 -2.32
N LYS A 214 16.68 5.59 -3.01
CA LYS A 214 17.93 5.08 -2.42
C LYS A 214 18.46 5.97 -1.29
N PRO A 215 18.70 7.28 -1.49
CA PRO A 215 19.17 8.16 -0.41
C PRO A 215 18.12 8.37 0.70
N LYS A 216 16.83 8.52 0.36
CA LYS A 216 15.75 8.78 1.33
C LYS A 216 15.51 7.59 2.27
N TYR A 217 15.59 6.36 1.74
CA TYR A 217 15.19 5.16 2.46
C TYR A 217 16.33 4.15 2.70
N LYS A 218 17.55 4.47 2.26
CA LYS A 218 18.77 3.65 2.41
C LYS A 218 18.60 2.21 1.90
N VAL A 219 17.99 2.05 0.72
CA VAL A 219 17.80 0.76 0.06
C VAL A 219 18.33 0.79 -1.36
N GLU A 220 18.82 -0.36 -1.84
CA GLU A 220 19.05 -0.55 -3.27
C GLU A 220 17.68 -0.62 -3.97
N TRP A 221 17.45 0.30 -4.90
CA TRP A 221 16.18 0.43 -5.62
C TRP A 221 16.45 0.53 -7.12
N SER A 222 15.86 -0.38 -7.88
CA SER A 222 15.68 -0.26 -9.33
C SER A 222 14.19 -0.11 -9.56
N ASN A 223 13.77 1.02 -10.14
CA ASN A 223 12.37 1.32 -10.38
C ASN A 223 11.77 0.31 -11.36
N PRO A 224 10.85 -0.58 -10.95
CA PRO A 224 10.17 -1.47 -11.88
C PRO A 224 9.30 -0.65 -12.83
N ASP A 225 9.10 -1.16 -14.05
CA ASP A 225 8.37 -0.41 -15.07
C ASP A 225 6.85 -0.32 -14.81
N ILE A 226 6.24 -1.46 -14.45
CA ILE A 226 4.78 -1.57 -14.41
C ILE A 226 4.27 -2.43 -13.24
N ILE A 227 2.98 -2.28 -12.97
CA ILE A 227 2.19 -3.22 -12.19
C ILE A 227 1.28 -3.96 -13.18
N PHE A 228 1.59 -5.23 -13.41
CA PHE A 228 0.89 -6.12 -14.33
C PHE A 228 -0.10 -7.01 -13.55
N ASN A 229 -1.40 -6.89 -13.83
CA ASN A 229 -2.47 -7.62 -13.14
C ASN A 229 -2.32 -7.61 -11.60
N GLY A 230 -1.95 -6.45 -11.04
CA GLY A 230 -1.75 -6.25 -9.61
C GLY A 230 -0.40 -6.74 -9.05
N HIS A 231 0.55 -7.12 -9.90
CA HIS A 231 1.88 -7.59 -9.50
C HIS A 231 3.00 -6.73 -10.11
N LEU A 232 4.06 -6.47 -9.33
CA LEU A 232 5.24 -5.78 -9.87
C LEU A 232 5.83 -6.60 -11.01
N ALA A 233 6.03 -5.92 -12.13
CA ALA A 233 6.63 -6.49 -13.31
C ALA A 233 7.62 -5.50 -13.93
N ASP A 234 8.62 -6.07 -14.58
CA ASP A 234 9.64 -5.31 -15.28
C ASP A 234 9.60 -5.70 -16.76
N ILE A 235 9.70 -4.72 -17.64
CA ILE A 235 9.71 -4.92 -19.09
C ILE A 235 11.17 -5.03 -19.53
N LYS A 236 11.51 -6.14 -20.15
CA LYS A 236 12.86 -6.43 -20.62
C LYS A 236 12.86 -6.67 -22.12
N THR A 237 13.34 -5.68 -22.86
CA THR A 237 13.66 -5.86 -24.28
C THR A 237 15.00 -6.56 -24.42
N VAL A 238 15.02 -7.63 -25.21
CA VAL A 238 16.24 -8.39 -25.49
C VAL A 238 17.06 -7.67 -26.54
N ASP A 239 18.31 -7.36 -26.18
CA ASP A 239 19.31 -6.75 -27.04
C ASP A 239 20.36 -7.77 -27.49
N THR A 240 20.86 -8.57 -26.56
CA THR A 240 21.98 -9.49 -26.77
C THR A 240 21.67 -10.88 -26.27
N SER A 241 21.17 -11.01 -25.04
CA SER A 241 20.98 -12.28 -24.37
C SER A 241 19.70 -12.30 -23.54
N ILE A 242 18.81 -13.25 -23.85
CA ILE A 242 17.61 -13.54 -23.08
C ILE A 242 17.96 -13.81 -21.61
N THR A 243 18.92 -14.71 -21.36
CA THR A 243 19.30 -15.11 -20.00
C THR A 243 19.85 -13.95 -19.19
N SER A 244 20.63 -13.04 -19.80
CA SER A 244 21.11 -11.82 -19.13
C SER A 244 19.96 -10.93 -18.65
N ARG A 245 18.94 -10.73 -19.50
CA ARG A 245 17.77 -9.92 -19.17
C ARG A 245 16.92 -10.54 -18.07
N LEU A 246 16.76 -11.87 -18.08
CA LEU A 246 16.10 -12.61 -17.00
C LEU A 246 16.86 -12.50 -15.67
N LYS A 247 18.19 -12.57 -15.66
CA LYS A 247 19.01 -12.31 -14.44
C LYS A 247 18.79 -10.91 -13.91
N SER A 248 18.72 -9.92 -14.80
CA SER A 248 18.45 -8.52 -14.44
C SER A 248 17.10 -8.39 -13.75
N ALA A 249 16.01 -8.90 -14.34
CA ALA A 249 14.68 -8.85 -13.75
C ALA A 249 14.63 -9.56 -12.38
N LYS A 250 15.25 -10.74 -12.27
CA LYS A 250 15.34 -11.47 -10.99
C LYS A 250 16.03 -10.67 -9.90
N LYS A 251 17.10 -9.94 -10.22
CA LYS A 251 17.81 -9.08 -9.26
C LYS A 251 16.93 -7.96 -8.70
N GLN A 252 15.91 -7.54 -9.45
CA GLN A 252 14.94 -6.53 -9.01
C GLN A 252 13.81 -7.11 -8.13
N ASN A 253 13.77 -8.43 -7.93
CA ASN A 253 12.77 -9.11 -7.12
C ASN A 253 11.31 -8.87 -7.57
N VAL A 254 11.09 -8.71 -8.88
CA VAL A 254 9.75 -8.63 -9.48
C VAL A 254 9.11 -10.01 -9.62
N LYS A 255 7.78 -10.08 -9.65
CA LYS A 255 7.05 -11.35 -9.80
C LYS A 255 6.97 -11.80 -11.26
N TYR A 256 6.81 -10.83 -12.16
CA TYR A 256 6.74 -11.04 -13.60
C TYR A 256 7.88 -10.34 -14.31
N CYS A 257 8.46 -11.02 -15.29
CA CYS A 257 9.29 -10.41 -16.32
C CYS A 257 8.48 -10.41 -17.61
N ILE A 258 8.18 -9.23 -18.16
CA ILE A 258 7.63 -9.09 -19.50
C ILE A 258 8.81 -9.05 -20.46
N LEU A 259 9.11 -10.17 -21.10
CA LEU A 259 10.26 -10.31 -21.98
C LEU A 259 9.85 -10.02 -23.42
N VAL A 260 10.36 -8.92 -23.99
CA VAL A 260 10.13 -8.56 -25.40
C VAL A 260 11.29 -9.07 -26.23
N VAL A 261 11.04 -10.06 -27.07
CA VAL A 261 12.05 -10.70 -27.91
C VAL A 261 11.91 -10.18 -29.35
N PRO A 262 12.96 -9.58 -29.93
CA PRO A 262 12.94 -9.13 -31.32
C PRO A 262 12.84 -10.30 -32.30
N ASP A 263 12.28 -10.03 -33.47
CA ASP A 263 12.10 -11.03 -34.54
C ASP A 263 13.43 -11.56 -35.13
N THR A 264 14.55 -10.92 -34.80
CA THR A 264 15.90 -11.38 -35.17
C THR A 264 16.35 -12.64 -34.43
N PHE A 265 15.70 -12.99 -33.31
CA PHE A 265 15.95 -14.24 -32.59
C PHE A 265 15.15 -15.38 -33.23
N SER A 266 15.81 -16.51 -33.49
CA SER A 266 15.15 -17.74 -33.93
C SER A 266 14.44 -18.43 -32.77
N GLU A 267 13.45 -19.28 -33.06
CA GLU A 267 12.78 -20.07 -32.01
C GLU A 267 13.77 -21.02 -31.30
N GLU A 268 14.73 -21.60 -32.03
CA GLU A 268 15.81 -22.43 -31.45
C GLU A 268 16.64 -21.66 -30.40
N GLN A 269 17.04 -20.42 -30.71
CA GLN A 269 17.78 -19.58 -29.77
C GLN A 269 16.96 -19.26 -28.51
N ILE A 270 15.65 -19.07 -28.67
CA ILE A 270 14.74 -18.82 -27.56
C ILE A 270 14.61 -20.08 -26.68
N GLU A 271 14.43 -21.24 -27.29
CA GLU A 271 14.33 -22.53 -26.59
C GLU A 271 15.61 -22.87 -25.84
N GLU A 272 16.78 -22.73 -26.47
CA GLU A 272 18.08 -22.93 -25.82
C GLU A 272 18.26 -22.00 -24.61
N ALA A 273 17.84 -20.73 -24.73
CA ALA A 273 17.92 -19.78 -23.64
C ALA A 273 17.03 -20.16 -22.45
N PHE A 274 15.82 -20.67 -22.70
CA PHE A 274 14.92 -21.13 -21.63
C PHE A 274 15.34 -22.48 -21.05
N ASN A 275 15.87 -23.41 -21.86
CA ASN A 275 16.40 -24.69 -21.40
C ASN A 275 17.63 -24.51 -20.49
N SER A 276 18.48 -23.54 -20.80
CA SER A 276 19.64 -23.18 -19.97
C SER A 276 19.27 -22.35 -18.72
N TRP A 277 18.03 -21.87 -18.63
CA TRP A 277 17.58 -21.05 -17.51
C TRP A 277 17.12 -21.90 -16.31
N SER A 278 18.02 -22.13 -15.36
CA SER A 278 17.77 -22.96 -14.16
C SER A 278 17.37 -22.17 -12.90
N HIS A 279 17.00 -20.89 -13.02
CA HIS A 279 17.08 -19.95 -11.89
C HIS A 279 15.73 -19.50 -11.31
N GLY A 280 15.07 -20.36 -10.53
CA GLY A 280 14.08 -19.99 -9.50
C GLY A 280 12.75 -19.37 -9.96
N ARG A 281 11.87 -19.02 -9.00
CA ARG A 281 10.48 -18.57 -9.20
C ARG A 281 10.39 -17.14 -9.79
N LEU A 282 10.53 -17.00 -11.09
CA LEU A 282 10.18 -15.80 -11.87
C LEU A 282 9.14 -16.20 -12.91
N ASN A 283 7.99 -15.53 -12.95
CA ASN A 283 7.00 -15.76 -14.01
C ASN A 283 7.41 -14.97 -15.24
N ILE A 284 7.43 -15.59 -16.42
CA ILE A 284 7.89 -14.95 -17.64
C ILE A 284 6.73 -14.89 -18.61
N ILE A 285 6.40 -13.68 -19.05
CA ILE A 285 5.46 -13.42 -20.14
C ILE A 285 6.31 -12.95 -21.31
N MET A 286 6.42 -13.79 -22.33
CA MET A 286 7.18 -13.48 -23.52
C MET A 286 6.27 -12.85 -24.56
N ILE A 287 6.73 -11.76 -25.17
CA ILE A 287 6.15 -11.17 -26.37
C ILE A 287 7.14 -11.41 -27.51
N TYR A 288 6.73 -12.20 -28.50
CA TYR A 288 7.55 -12.52 -29.68
C TYR A 288 6.65 -12.48 -30.91
N LYS A 289 7.04 -11.70 -31.94
CA LYS A 289 6.23 -11.48 -33.15
C LYS A 289 4.79 -11.04 -32.84
N GLY A 290 4.62 -10.21 -31.80
CA GLY A 290 3.32 -9.73 -31.32
C GLY A 290 2.46 -10.77 -30.60
N ILE A 291 2.94 -12.01 -30.42
CA ILE A 291 2.23 -13.09 -29.74
C ILE A 291 2.70 -13.17 -28.29
N ILE A 292 1.74 -13.24 -27.37
CA ILE A 292 2.01 -13.44 -25.95
C ILE A 292 2.11 -14.94 -25.64
N ARG A 293 3.20 -15.35 -24.98
CA ARG A 293 3.39 -16.71 -24.46
C ARG A 293 3.71 -16.66 -22.97
N ASN A 294 2.94 -17.39 -22.16
CA ASN A 294 3.27 -17.61 -20.75
C ASN A 294 4.29 -18.73 -20.66
N ILE A 295 5.52 -18.42 -20.25
CA ILE A 295 6.56 -19.42 -20.10
C ILE A 295 6.49 -19.98 -18.69
N SER A 296 6.02 -21.22 -18.59
CA SER A 296 6.09 -22.01 -17.37
C SER A 296 7.36 -22.85 -17.41
N LEU A 297 8.34 -22.46 -16.60
CA LEU A 297 9.55 -23.24 -16.41
C LEU A 297 9.21 -24.44 -15.52
N LYS A 298 9.51 -25.65 -15.99
CA LYS A 298 9.34 -26.90 -15.23
C LYS A 298 10.35 -26.97 -14.08
#